data_AF-A0AAD4W9L5-F1
#
_entry.id   AF-A0AAD4W9L5-F1
#
_cell.length_a   1.000
_cell.length_b   1.000
_cell.length_c   1.000
_cell.angle_alpha   90.00
_cell.angle_beta   90.00
_cell.angle_gamma   90.00
#
_symmetry.space_group_name_H-M   'P 1'
#
loop_
_entity.id
_entity.type
_entity.pdbx_description
1 polymer ?
#
loop_
_entity_poly.entity_id
_entity_poly.type
_entity_poly.pdbx_seq_one_letter_code
_entity_poly.pdbx_strand_id
1 'polypeptide(L)'
;MFTLRAAVMWTVNDFPAYAMVSRWSTKGYMACPVCKEDVTSGWHVGKVCYLGHQRWLPWDHEWREKDKEFDGNTERRLKPREWSGDEILEQLNRLDFAPFGKTKNVFDTLVGTILDIEGKTKDMIKARLDLERMGIRRGLWMNRDSDKARRDLAFFSLKPNDKKEFLKFVSSVKFPDGYASNIARCVNVDGGKFTGLKSHDCHVFMQRLLPVGIRHLLPEDVVKPIMLLSRFFSQ
;
A
#
# COMPACT_ATOMS: atom_id res chain seq x y z
N MET A 1 29.41 0.10 28.18
CA MET A 1 28.81 0.17 26.83
C MET A 1 29.19 -1.11 26.11
N PHE A 2 28.24 -1.96 25.72
CA PHE A 2 28.52 -3.19 24.98
C PHE A 2 27.91 -3.11 23.58
N THR A 3 28.59 -3.71 22.62
CA THR A 3 28.17 -3.72 21.21
C THR A 3 27.33 -4.96 20.96
N LEU A 4 26.03 -4.77 20.78
CA LEU A 4 25.12 -5.84 20.34
C LEU A 4 25.25 -6.02 18.82
N ARG A 5 25.53 -7.26 18.39
CA ARG A 5 25.42 -7.68 16.99
C ARG A 5 24.30 -8.71 16.90
N ALA A 6 23.32 -8.46 16.04
CA ALA A 6 22.21 -9.38 15.80
C ALA A 6 22.25 -9.86 14.34
N ALA A 7 21.94 -11.13 14.12
CA ALA A 7 21.76 -11.74 12.82
C ALA A 7 20.38 -12.40 12.74
N VAL A 8 19.69 -12.25 11.61
CA VAL A 8 18.39 -12.87 11.37
C VAL A 8 18.65 -14.28 10.81
N MET A 9 18.21 -15.31 11.53
CA MET A 9 18.40 -16.71 11.09
C MET A 9 17.26 -17.21 10.18
N TRP A 10 16.01 -16.91 10.52
CA TRP A 10 14.83 -17.22 9.70
C TRP A 10 13.68 -16.27 10.01
N THR A 11 12.74 -16.16 9.07
CA THR A 11 11.49 -15.41 9.26
C THR A 11 10.30 -16.32 8.95
N VAL A 12 9.29 -16.33 9.81
CA VAL A 12 8.02 -17.01 9.57
C VAL A 12 7.04 -15.95 9.08
N ASN A 13 6.74 -15.97 7.79
CA ASN A 13 5.88 -14.98 7.15
C ASN A 13 4.61 -15.66 6.66
N ASP A 14 3.47 -15.01 6.80
CA ASP A 14 2.29 -15.35 6.02
C ASP A 14 2.47 -14.91 4.56
N PHE A 15 1.59 -15.36 3.67
CA PHE A 15 1.71 -15.07 2.22
C PHE A 15 1.74 -13.56 1.91
N PRO A 16 0.95 -12.70 2.59
CA PRO A 16 1.05 -11.25 2.48
C PRO A 16 2.38 -10.66 2.95
N ALA A 17 2.88 -11.04 4.13
CA ALA A 17 4.17 -10.56 4.64
C ALA A 17 5.32 -11.03 3.74
N TYR A 18 5.23 -12.24 3.19
CA TYR A 18 6.21 -12.78 2.25
C TYR A 18 6.31 -11.93 0.98
N ALA A 19 5.20 -11.34 0.50
CA ALA A 19 5.20 -10.41 -0.62
C ALA A 19 6.02 -9.15 -0.34
N MET A 20 5.90 -8.63 0.89
CA MET A 20 6.61 -7.43 1.31
C MET A 20 8.10 -7.69 1.49
N VAL A 21 8.47 -8.86 2.03
CA VAL A 21 9.86 -9.23 2.31
C VAL A 21 10.60 -9.66 1.04
N SER A 22 9.98 -10.49 0.20
CA SER A 22 10.60 -10.95 -1.05
C SER A 22 10.54 -9.91 -2.17
N ARG A 23 9.71 -8.86 -2.00
CA ARG A 23 9.32 -7.90 -3.06
C ARG A 23 8.80 -8.58 -4.33
N TRP A 24 8.39 -9.85 -4.22
CA TRP A 24 7.81 -10.63 -5.30
C TRP A 24 6.30 -10.49 -5.25
N SER A 25 5.65 -10.41 -6.42
CA SER A 25 4.19 -10.45 -6.46
C SER A 25 3.72 -11.76 -5.83
N THR A 26 2.79 -11.70 -4.89
CA THR A 26 2.12 -12.91 -4.37
C THR A 26 0.71 -13.06 -4.95
N LYS A 27 0.45 -12.38 -6.07
CA LYS A 27 -0.83 -12.41 -6.78
C LYS A 27 -0.64 -12.57 -8.29
N GLY A 28 -1.66 -13.10 -8.94
CA GLY A 28 -1.69 -13.30 -10.39
C GLY A 28 -0.82 -14.46 -10.85
N TYR A 29 -0.61 -14.58 -12.15
CA TYR A 29 0.05 -15.74 -12.77
C TYR A 29 1.50 -15.97 -12.32
N MET A 30 2.16 -14.94 -11.78
CA MET A 30 3.57 -15.00 -11.36
C MET A 30 3.75 -15.09 -9.84
N ALA A 31 2.74 -15.51 -9.07
CA ALA A 31 2.80 -15.36 -7.62
C ALA A 31 3.79 -16.26 -6.87
N CYS A 32 4.29 -17.32 -7.52
CA CYS A 32 5.15 -18.30 -6.84
C CYS A 32 6.57 -17.73 -6.69
N PRO A 33 7.04 -17.41 -5.48
CA PRO A 33 8.36 -16.81 -5.28
C PRO A 33 9.49 -17.83 -5.40
N VAL A 34 9.17 -19.12 -5.34
CA VAL A 34 10.12 -20.23 -5.49
C VAL A 34 10.36 -20.52 -6.96
N CYS A 35 9.29 -20.67 -7.75
CA CYS A 35 9.39 -20.93 -9.18
C CYS A 35 9.71 -19.66 -10.00
N LYS A 36 9.32 -18.49 -9.50
CA LYS A 36 9.48 -17.19 -10.17
C LYS A 36 9.01 -17.21 -11.63
N GLU A 37 9.91 -16.96 -12.58
CA GLU A 37 9.68 -16.94 -14.03
C GLU A 37 9.36 -18.33 -14.59
N ASP A 38 9.75 -19.39 -13.88
CA ASP A 38 9.55 -20.79 -14.24
C ASP A 38 8.26 -21.36 -13.62
N VAL A 39 7.36 -20.49 -13.17
CA VAL A 39 6.05 -20.87 -12.63
C VAL A 39 5.13 -21.36 -13.75
N THR A 40 4.47 -22.48 -13.51
CA THR A 40 3.35 -22.92 -14.35
C THR A 40 2.05 -22.52 -13.65
N SER A 41 1.27 -21.63 -14.26
CA SER A 41 0.00 -21.18 -13.72
C SER A 41 -1.07 -21.10 -14.80
N GLY A 42 -2.32 -21.29 -14.40
CA GLY A 42 -3.48 -21.31 -15.29
C GLY A 42 -4.73 -20.76 -14.62
N TRP A 43 -5.72 -20.37 -15.42
CA TRP A 43 -7.01 -19.92 -14.91
C TRP A 43 -7.99 -21.10 -14.81
N HIS A 44 -8.38 -21.46 -13.59
CA HIS A 44 -9.30 -22.56 -13.33
C HIS A 44 -10.37 -22.10 -12.33
N VAL A 45 -11.65 -22.31 -12.67
CA VAL A 45 -12.81 -22.02 -11.80
C VAL A 45 -12.76 -20.61 -11.18
N GLY A 46 -12.44 -19.60 -12.00
CA GLY A 46 -12.44 -18.19 -11.56
C GLY A 46 -11.24 -17.79 -10.70
N LYS A 47 -10.20 -18.63 -10.62
CA LYS A 47 -8.99 -18.37 -9.84
C LYS A 47 -7.75 -18.72 -10.65
N VAL A 48 -6.65 -18.07 -10.32
CA VAL A 48 -5.31 -18.49 -10.78
C VAL A 48 -4.88 -19.66 -9.91
N CYS A 49 -4.62 -20.80 -10.56
CA CYS A 49 -4.05 -21.98 -9.94
C CYS A 49 -2.61 -22.15 -10.41
N TYR A 50 -1.74 -22.59 -9.52
CA TYR A 50 -0.39 -22.99 -9.86
C TYR A 50 -0.43 -24.50 -10.12
N LEU A 51 0.27 -24.93 -11.16
CA LEU A 51 0.33 -26.32 -11.62
C LEU A 51 1.80 -26.74 -11.72
N GLY A 52 2.06 -27.98 -12.16
CA GLY A 52 3.42 -28.48 -12.33
C GLY A 52 4.19 -28.70 -11.02
N HIS A 53 3.48 -28.90 -9.90
CA HIS A 53 4.10 -29.20 -8.60
C HIS A 53 4.90 -30.52 -8.62
N GLN A 54 4.56 -31.42 -9.54
CA GLN A 54 5.26 -32.69 -9.75
C GLN A 54 6.75 -32.51 -10.09
N ARG A 55 7.16 -31.33 -10.57
CA ARG A 55 8.57 -30.99 -10.84
C ARG A 55 9.47 -31.11 -9.61
N TRP A 56 8.89 -31.04 -8.41
CA TRP A 56 9.60 -31.17 -7.14
C TRP A 56 9.78 -32.63 -6.68
N LEU A 57 9.12 -33.58 -7.33
CA LEU A 57 9.22 -35.00 -6.99
C LEU A 57 10.50 -35.62 -7.60
N PRO A 58 11.01 -36.74 -7.06
CA PRO A 58 12.07 -37.52 -7.72
C PRO A 58 11.72 -37.88 -9.17
N TRP A 59 12.73 -38.14 -10.00
CA TRP A 59 12.53 -38.40 -11.43
C TRP A 59 11.74 -39.68 -11.72
N ASP A 60 11.94 -40.69 -10.89
CA ASP A 60 11.30 -42.00 -10.91
C ASP A 60 9.94 -42.05 -10.17
N HIS A 61 9.44 -40.90 -9.72
CA HIS A 61 8.19 -40.85 -8.98
C HIS A 61 6.97 -41.09 -9.89
N GLU A 62 6.16 -42.10 -9.58
CA GLU A 62 4.99 -42.54 -10.36
C GLU A 62 4.06 -41.40 -10.79
N TRP A 63 3.82 -40.42 -9.91
CA TRP A 63 2.95 -39.27 -10.20
C TRP A 63 3.42 -38.38 -11.36
N ARG A 64 4.70 -38.42 -11.76
CA ARG A 64 5.18 -37.70 -12.95
C ARG A 64 4.63 -38.28 -14.26
N GLU A 65 4.21 -39.55 -14.24
CA GLU A 65 3.65 -40.23 -15.43
C GLU A 65 2.12 -40.15 -15.50
N LYS A 66 1.46 -39.72 -14.43
CA LYS A 66 -0.01 -39.65 -14.31
C LYS A 66 -0.60 -38.38 -14.93
N ASP A 67 -0.31 -38.11 -16.19
CA ASP A 67 -0.78 -36.92 -16.93
C ASP A 67 -2.30 -36.65 -16.78
N LYS A 68 -3.13 -37.69 -16.92
CA LYS A 68 -4.60 -37.63 -16.83
C LYS A 68 -5.13 -37.24 -15.45
N GLU A 69 -4.37 -37.46 -14.37
CA GLU A 69 -4.78 -37.09 -13.01
C GLU A 69 -4.43 -35.63 -12.67
N PHE A 70 -3.68 -34.93 -13.53
CA PHE A 70 -3.18 -33.58 -13.28
C PHE A 70 -3.50 -32.64 -14.46
N ASP A 71 -2.49 -32.01 -15.07
CA ASP A 71 -2.67 -30.96 -16.09
C ASP A 71 -2.67 -31.50 -17.53
N GLY A 72 -2.77 -32.82 -17.69
CA GLY A 72 -2.82 -33.49 -19.00
C GLY A 72 -1.46 -33.65 -19.68
N ASN A 73 -0.35 -33.33 -19.01
CA ASN A 73 1.00 -33.50 -19.55
C ASN A 73 1.83 -34.44 -18.67
N THR A 74 2.67 -35.27 -19.30
CA THR A 74 3.70 -36.03 -18.58
C THR A 74 4.81 -35.08 -18.12
N GLU A 75 5.12 -35.08 -16.82
CA GLU A 75 6.08 -34.12 -16.24
C GLU A 75 7.54 -34.59 -16.35
N ARG A 76 8.18 -34.17 -17.45
CA ARG A 76 9.60 -34.44 -17.73
C ARG A 76 10.53 -33.26 -17.43
N ARG A 77 10.03 -32.16 -16.87
CA ARG A 77 10.88 -31.00 -16.56
C ARG A 77 11.63 -31.23 -15.25
N LEU A 78 12.80 -30.60 -15.16
CA LEU A 78 13.59 -30.53 -13.94
C LEU A 78 12.87 -29.67 -12.89
N LYS A 79 13.25 -29.84 -11.62
CA LYS A 79 12.83 -28.93 -10.55
C LYS A 79 13.16 -27.48 -10.93
N PRO A 80 12.29 -26.51 -10.61
CA PRO A 80 12.60 -25.10 -10.84
C PRO A 80 13.95 -24.73 -10.23
N ARG A 81 14.70 -23.86 -10.92
CA ARG A 81 16.00 -23.40 -10.44
C ARG A 81 15.85 -22.67 -9.11
N GLU A 82 16.63 -23.08 -8.13
CA GLU A 82 16.81 -22.34 -6.89
C GLU A 82 17.75 -21.15 -7.14
N TRP A 83 17.36 -19.99 -6.64
CA TRP A 83 18.10 -18.74 -6.81
C TRP A 83 18.93 -18.47 -5.55
N SER A 84 20.18 -18.04 -5.73
CA SER A 84 20.99 -17.57 -4.61
C SER A 84 20.53 -16.17 -4.14
N GLY A 85 20.87 -15.82 -2.89
CA GLY A 85 20.60 -14.48 -2.37
C GLY A 85 21.28 -13.38 -3.20
N ASP A 86 22.49 -13.66 -3.69
CA ASP A 86 23.26 -12.71 -4.50
C ASP A 86 22.63 -12.52 -5.89
N GLU A 87 22.14 -13.59 -6.52
CA GLU A 87 21.43 -13.51 -7.80
C GLU A 87 20.11 -12.74 -7.68
N ILE A 88 19.38 -12.96 -6.57
CA ILE A 88 18.16 -12.18 -6.25
C ILE A 88 18.51 -10.70 -6.09
N LEU A 89 19.58 -10.39 -5.35
CA LEU A 89 20.03 -9.03 -5.12
C LEU A 89 20.45 -8.37 -6.43
N GLU A 90 21.14 -9.09 -7.31
CA GLU A 90 21.50 -8.62 -8.64
C GLU A 90 20.27 -8.33 -9.50
N GLN A 91 19.27 -9.24 -9.51
CA GLN A 91 17.98 -8.98 -10.17
C GLN A 91 17.33 -7.70 -9.64
N LEU A 92 17.28 -7.51 -8.32
CA LEU A 92 16.71 -6.32 -7.69
C LEU A 92 17.47 -5.05 -8.05
N ASN A 93 18.80 -5.11 -8.15
CA ASN A 93 19.63 -3.96 -8.51
C ASN A 93 19.52 -3.61 -10.00
N ARG A 94 19.12 -4.56 -10.85
CA ARG A 94 18.83 -4.35 -12.28
C ARG A 94 17.43 -3.79 -12.53
N LEU A 95 16.54 -3.90 -11.56
CA LEU A 95 15.23 -3.26 -11.64
C LEU A 95 15.42 -1.77 -11.35
N ASP A 96 15.20 -0.94 -12.37
CA ASP A 96 14.83 0.44 -12.14
C ASP A 96 13.47 0.42 -11.45
N PHE A 97 13.49 0.46 -10.11
CA PHE A 97 12.29 0.82 -9.38
C PHE A 97 11.88 2.18 -9.92
N ALA A 98 10.83 2.20 -10.75
CA ALA A 98 10.20 3.45 -11.10
C ALA A 98 9.97 4.19 -9.78
N PRO A 99 10.45 5.44 -9.63
CA PRO A 99 10.24 6.19 -8.41
C PRO A 99 8.75 6.07 -8.07
N PHE A 100 8.45 5.52 -6.88
CA PHE A 100 7.09 5.28 -6.41
C PHE A 100 6.21 6.43 -6.89
N GLY A 101 5.17 6.09 -7.65
CA GLY A 101 4.51 7.02 -8.57
C GLY A 101 4.34 8.41 -7.96
N LYS A 102 4.99 9.43 -8.58
CA LYS A 102 5.07 10.85 -8.18
C LYS A 102 4.51 11.10 -6.79
N THR A 103 5.34 11.39 -5.77
CA THR A 103 4.98 11.80 -4.39
C THR A 103 3.65 12.56 -4.27
N LYS A 104 3.37 13.43 -5.23
CA LYS A 104 2.10 14.10 -5.47
C LYS A 104 0.84 13.20 -5.42
N ASN A 105 0.84 12.01 -6.02
CA ASN A 105 -0.28 11.07 -6.05
C ASN A 105 -0.58 10.51 -4.66
N VAL A 106 0.46 10.14 -3.91
CA VAL A 106 0.34 9.67 -2.52
C VAL A 106 -0.19 10.81 -1.65
N PHE A 107 0.39 12.01 -1.80
CA PHE A 107 -0.09 13.22 -1.15
C PHE A 107 -1.57 13.50 -1.46
N ASP A 108 -1.96 13.54 -2.74
CA ASP A 108 -3.32 13.85 -3.17
C ASP A 108 -4.34 12.85 -2.62
N THR A 109 -3.98 11.56 -2.57
CA THR A 109 -4.84 10.51 -2.04
C THR A 109 -4.98 10.62 -0.52
N LEU A 110 -3.87 10.78 0.19
CA LEU A 110 -3.83 10.84 1.64
C LEU A 110 -4.53 12.10 2.17
N VAL A 111 -4.09 13.27 1.69
CA VAL A 111 -4.68 14.55 2.07
C VAL A 111 -6.12 14.67 1.59
N GLY A 112 -6.44 14.14 0.41
CA GLY A 112 -7.81 14.07 -0.08
C GLY A 112 -8.74 13.24 0.81
N THR A 113 -8.23 12.18 1.42
CA THR A 113 -8.98 11.33 2.37
C THR A 113 -9.13 11.99 3.74
N ILE A 114 -8.04 12.56 4.28
CA ILE A 114 -8.04 13.26 5.57
C ILE A 114 -8.96 14.50 5.53
N LEU A 115 -8.93 15.24 4.43
CA LEU A 115 -9.78 16.41 4.23
C LEU A 115 -11.16 16.06 3.65
N ASP A 116 -11.49 14.77 3.44
CA ASP A 116 -12.78 14.35 2.86
C ASP A 116 -13.16 15.15 1.60
N ILE A 117 -12.23 15.30 0.67
CA ILE A 117 -12.43 16.05 -0.57
C ILE A 117 -13.14 15.16 -1.59
N GLU A 118 -14.28 15.62 -2.08
CA GLU A 118 -15.05 14.94 -3.11
C GLU A 118 -14.20 14.64 -4.35
N GLY A 119 -14.32 13.41 -4.87
CA GLY A 119 -13.52 12.92 -6.01
C GLY A 119 -12.06 12.53 -5.67
N LYS A 120 -11.53 12.91 -4.49
CA LYS A 120 -10.20 12.49 -4.04
C LYS A 120 -10.23 11.44 -2.91
N THR A 121 -11.22 11.53 -2.03
CA THR A 121 -11.40 10.54 -0.96
C THR A 121 -11.76 9.16 -1.51
N LYS A 122 -11.25 8.11 -0.85
CA LYS A 122 -11.63 6.72 -1.13
C LYS A 122 -12.78 6.22 -0.26
N ASP A 123 -13.20 7.00 0.74
CA ASP A 123 -14.39 6.72 1.55
C ASP A 123 -15.66 7.16 0.81
N MET A 124 -16.12 6.30 -0.10
CA MET A 124 -17.33 6.52 -0.89
C MET A 124 -18.51 5.69 -0.35
N ILE A 125 -19.74 6.05 -0.73
CA ILE A 125 -20.96 5.29 -0.36
C ILE A 125 -20.81 3.79 -0.70
N LYS A 126 -20.29 3.47 -1.90
CA LYS A 126 -20.05 2.08 -2.32
C LYS A 126 -19.09 1.35 -1.38
N ALA A 127 -17.99 2.00 -0.99
CA ALA A 127 -17.01 1.43 -0.07
C ALA A 127 -17.64 1.12 1.31
N ARG A 128 -18.57 1.96 1.79
CA ARG A 128 -19.28 1.70 3.05
C ARG A 128 -20.26 0.55 2.98
N LEU A 129 -20.99 0.44 1.85
CA LEU A 129 -21.88 -0.70 1.61
C LEU A 129 -21.08 -2.01 1.51
N ASP A 130 -19.88 -1.98 0.91
CA ASP A 130 -18.99 -3.14 0.87
C ASP A 130 -18.50 -3.52 2.27
N LEU A 131 -18.09 -2.55 3.10
CA LEU A 131 -17.70 -2.79 4.51
C LEU A 131 -18.85 -3.41 5.31
N GLU A 132 -20.08 -2.94 5.11
CA GLU A 132 -21.29 -3.47 5.73
C GLU A 132 -21.56 -4.91 5.28
N ARG A 133 -21.53 -5.17 3.97
CA ARG A 133 -21.72 -6.51 3.39
C ARG A 133 -20.67 -7.51 3.87
N MET A 134 -19.43 -7.05 4.07
CA MET A 134 -18.33 -7.87 4.57
C MET A 134 -18.36 -8.06 6.09
N GLY A 135 -19.23 -7.36 6.82
CA GLY A 135 -19.32 -7.48 8.27
C GLY A 135 -18.15 -6.86 9.05
N ILE A 136 -17.37 -5.96 8.44
CA ILE A 136 -16.14 -5.38 9.02
C ILE A 136 -16.26 -3.87 9.21
N ARG A 137 -15.51 -3.30 10.17
CA ARG A 137 -15.43 -1.84 10.44
C ARG A 137 -16.80 -1.18 10.64
N ARG A 138 -17.61 -1.71 11.57
CA ARG A 138 -18.97 -1.22 11.90
C ARG A 138 -19.08 0.29 12.06
N GLY A 139 -18.08 0.95 12.64
CA GLY A 139 -18.05 2.41 12.80
C GLY A 139 -17.98 3.22 11.49
N LEU A 140 -17.80 2.57 10.33
CA LEU A 140 -17.78 3.20 9.01
C LEU A 140 -18.98 2.80 8.15
N TRP A 141 -19.99 2.14 8.71
CA TRP A 141 -21.18 1.75 7.94
C TRP A 141 -22.04 2.98 7.61
N MET A 142 -23.05 2.77 6.76
CA MET A 142 -24.04 3.81 6.47
C MET A 142 -24.92 4.03 7.69
N ASN A 143 -25.12 5.28 8.08
CA ASN A 143 -26.05 5.63 9.14
C ASN A 143 -27.49 5.61 8.59
N ARG A 144 -28.39 4.88 9.26
CA ARG A 144 -29.80 4.69 8.87
C ARG A 144 -30.79 5.30 9.86
N ASP A 145 -30.33 6.20 10.73
CA ASP A 145 -31.15 6.83 11.77
C ASP A 145 -32.18 7.82 11.19
N SER A 146 -32.06 8.17 9.91
CA SER A 146 -32.99 9.02 9.17
C SER A 146 -33.57 8.28 7.96
N ASP A 147 -34.71 8.76 7.42
CA ASP A 147 -35.38 8.21 6.22
C ASP A 147 -34.46 7.97 5.01
N LYS A 148 -33.30 8.63 4.98
CA LYS A 148 -32.25 8.39 4.01
C LYS A 148 -30.98 7.91 4.70
N ALA A 149 -30.41 6.84 4.16
CA ALA A 149 -29.09 6.36 4.55
C ALA A 149 -28.04 7.43 4.23
N ARG A 150 -27.24 7.83 5.23
CA ARG A 150 -26.22 8.88 5.09
C ARG A 150 -24.82 8.37 5.39
N ARG A 151 -23.85 8.99 4.72
CA ARG A 151 -22.42 8.77 4.96
C ARG A 151 -21.93 9.77 6.00
N ASP A 152 -21.80 9.33 7.25
CA ASP A 152 -21.22 10.16 8.31
C ASP A 152 -19.72 10.39 8.08
N LEU A 153 -19.12 11.42 8.67
CA LEU A 153 -17.69 11.65 8.51
C LEU A 153 -16.88 10.52 9.15
N ALA A 154 -15.86 10.00 8.45
CA ALA A 154 -15.02 8.93 8.96
C ALA A 154 -14.11 9.42 10.12
N PHE A 155 -13.75 8.52 11.04
CA PHE A 155 -12.90 8.85 12.20
C PHE A 155 -11.48 9.31 11.81
N PHE A 156 -11.03 8.97 10.60
CA PHE A 156 -9.74 9.38 10.03
C PHE A 156 -9.82 10.67 9.20
N SER A 157 -11.00 11.30 9.11
CA SER A 157 -11.21 12.55 8.40
C SER A 157 -11.39 13.71 9.38
N LEU A 158 -10.84 14.87 9.04
CA LEU A 158 -10.93 16.08 9.86
C LEU A 158 -12.36 16.63 9.89
N LYS A 159 -12.84 16.94 11.10
CA LYS A 159 -14.11 17.65 11.27
C LYS A 159 -14.03 19.03 10.61
N PRO A 160 -15.17 19.67 10.27
CA PRO A 160 -15.16 20.96 9.57
C PRO A 160 -14.34 22.06 10.28
N ASN A 161 -14.34 22.11 11.60
CA ASN A 161 -13.55 23.08 12.38
C ASN A 161 -12.05 22.72 12.35
N ASP A 162 -11.71 21.47 12.65
CA ASP A 162 -10.34 20.96 12.63
C ASP A 162 -9.71 21.09 11.24
N LYS A 163 -10.50 20.91 10.18
CA LYS A 163 -10.11 21.15 8.78
C LYS A 163 -9.70 22.60 8.55
N LYS A 164 -10.49 23.56 9.04
CA LYS A 164 -10.15 24.99 8.95
C LYS A 164 -8.90 25.32 9.76
N GLU A 165 -8.77 24.75 10.95
CA GLU A 165 -7.58 24.91 11.81
C GLU A 165 -6.33 24.38 11.13
N PHE A 166 -6.39 23.18 10.57
CA PHE A 166 -5.30 22.58 9.80
C PHE A 166 -4.87 23.45 8.63
N LEU A 167 -5.82 23.95 7.83
CA LEU A 167 -5.52 24.81 6.69
C LEU A 167 -4.93 26.16 7.11
N LYS A 168 -5.43 26.75 8.20
CA LYS A 168 -4.84 27.97 8.80
C LYS A 168 -3.41 27.73 9.28
N PHE A 169 -3.15 26.60 9.95
CA PHE A 169 -1.80 26.20 10.34
C PHE A 169 -0.88 26.15 9.12
N VAL A 170 -1.22 25.39 8.08
CA VAL A 170 -0.39 25.28 6.88
C VAL A 170 -0.17 26.65 6.22
N SER A 171 -1.20 27.49 6.14
CA SER A 171 -1.10 28.84 5.57
C SER A 171 -0.18 29.77 6.37
N SER A 172 -0.03 29.52 7.67
CA SER A 172 0.87 30.31 8.53
C SER A 172 2.35 29.91 8.41
N VAL A 173 2.67 28.73 7.87
CA VAL A 173 4.04 28.25 7.79
C VAL A 173 4.81 28.96 6.68
N LYS A 174 5.99 29.45 7.04
CA LYS A 174 6.97 30.02 6.10
C LYS A 174 8.20 29.12 6.03
N PHE A 175 8.75 28.99 4.83
CA PHE A 175 10.01 28.28 4.61
C PHE A 175 11.12 29.27 4.27
N PRO A 176 12.40 28.91 4.54
CA PRO A 176 13.54 29.65 4.01
C PRO A 176 13.48 29.76 2.49
N ASP A 177 14.08 30.82 1.96
CA ASP A 177 14.15 31.02 0.51
C ASP A 177 14.83 29.83 -0.19
N GLY A 178 14.28 29.44 -1.34
CA GLY A 178 14.74 28.27 -2.10
C GLY A 178 14.36 26.89 -1.55
N TYR A 179 13.77 26.77 -0.35
CA TYR A 179 13.44 25.45 0.22
C TYR A 179 12.12 24.87 -0.33
N ALA A 180 11.04 25.66 -0.31
CA ALA A 180 9.73 25.29 -0.85
C ALA A 180 9.03 26.54 -1.40
N SER A 181 8.05 26.37 -2.28
CA SER A 181 7.25 27.51 -2.71
C SER A 181 6.39 28.03 -1.54
N ASN A 182 5.84 29.23 -1.70
CA ASN A 182 4.92 29.79 -0.70
C ASN A 182 3.60 28.99 -0.69
N ILE A 183 3.57 27.92 0.11
CA ILE A 183 2.44 26.99 0.25
C ILE A 183 1.15 27.71 0.65
N ALA A 184 1.24 28.84 1.36
CA ALA A 184 0.07 29.63 1.75
C ALA A 184 -0.79 30.05 0.54
N ARG A 185 -0.16 30.30 -0.63
CA ARG A 185 -0.87 30.63 -1.88
C ARG A 185 -1.67 29.47 -2.45
N CYS A 186 -1.36 28.25 -2.03
CA CYS A 186 -2.01 27.02 -2.46
C CYS A 186 -3.11 26.57 -1.51
N VAL A 187 -3.36 27.29 -0.41
CA VAL A 187 -4.36 26.93 0.60
C VAL A 187 -5.65 27.72 0.36
N ASN A 188 -6.77 27.03 0.20
CA ASN A 188 -8.10 27.63 0.25
C ASN A 188 -8.80 27.18 1.54
N VAL A 189 -8.79 28.05 2.56
CA VAL A 189 -9.36 27.76 3.88
C VAL A 189 -10.88 27.62 3.81
N ASP A 190 -11.57 28.54 3.13
CA ASP A 190 -13.03 28.53 3.01
C ASP A 190 -13.53 27.36 2.14
N GLY A 191 -12.78 27.04 1.09
CA GLY A 191 -13.02 25.89 0.21
C GLY A 191 -12.51 24.56 0.75
N GLY A 192 -11.85 24.54 1.92
CA GLY A 192 -11.42 23.32 2.60
C GLY A 192 -10.40 22.46 1.85
N LYS A 193 -9.60 23.03 0.93
CA LYS A 193 -8.76 22.27 -0.01
C LYS A 193 -7.46 22.97 -0.38
N PHE A 194 -6.53 22.20 -0.96
CA PHE A 194 -5.32 22.71 -1.58
C PHE A 194 -5.44 22.76 -3.11
N THR A 195 -4.84 23.78 -3.73
CA THR A 195 -4.80 23.97 -5.18
C THR A 195 -3.42 24.43 -5.64
N GLY A 196 -2.92 23.89 -6.75
CA GLY A 196 -1.69 24.39 -7.39
C GLY A 196 -0.37 23.92 -6.75
N LEU A 197 -0.40 22.97 -5.81
CA LEU A 197 0.83 22.38 -5.26
C LEU A 197 1.59 21.59 -6.33
N LYS A 198 2.89 21.86 -6.46
CA LYS A 198 3.80 21.08 -7.31
C LYS A 198 4.31 19.86 -6.55
N SER A 199 4.90 18.90 -7.27
CA SER A 199 5.42 17.66 -6.68
C SER A 199 6.42 17.89 -5.55
N HIS A 200 7.28 18.90 -5.67
CA HIS A 200 8.24 19.28 -4.63
C HIS A 200 7.53 19.78 -3.35
N ASP A 201 6.53 20.65 -3.50
CA ASP A 201 5.76 21.16 -2.35
C ASP A 201 5.02 20.03 -1.64
N CYS A 202 4.43 19.10 -2.40
CA CYS A 202 3.80 17.90 -1.85
C CYS A 202 4.78 17.04 -1.03
N HIS A 203 6.04 16.93 -1.49
CA HIS A 203 7.08 16.20 -0.78
C HIS A 203 7.45 16.87 0.55
N VAL A 204 7.74 18.18 0.51
CA VAL A 204 8.01 18.97 1.72
C VAL A 204 6.83 18.91 2.69
N PHE A 205 5.61 19.00 2.19
CA PHE A 205 4.41 18.91 2.99
C PHE A 205 4.31 17.57 3.71
N MET A 206 4.45 16.44 3.00
CA MET A 206 4.36 15.11 3.61
C MET A 206 5.46 14.89 4.65
N GLN A 207 6.68 15.36 4.40
CA GLN A 207 7.80 15.20 5.32
C GLN A 207 7.66 16.07 6.59
N ARG A 208 7.25 17.33 6.44
CA ARG A 208 7.41 18.36 7.48
C ARG A 208 6.09 18.85 8.06
N LEU A 209 5.09 19.08 7.23
CA LEU A 209 3.85 19.74 7.64
C LEU A 209 2.78 18.75 8.10
N LEU A 210 2.58 17.68 7.34
CA LEU A 210 1.51 16.73 7.60
C LEU A 210 1.62 16.09 8.99
N PRO A 211 2.78 15.53 9.42
CA PRO A 211 2.92 14.92 10.76
C PRO A 211 2.61 15.87 11.91
N VAL A 212 2.98 17.15 11.75
CA VAL A 212 2.81 18.18 12.78
C VAL A 212 1.36 18.63 12.80
N GLY A 213 0.79 18.94 11.63
CA GLY A 213 -0.54 19.53 11.53
C GLY A 213 -1.67 18.59 11.93
N ILE A 214 -1.51 17.26 11.77
CA ILE A 214 -2.58 16.31 12.13
C ILE A 214 -2.50 15.81 13.59
N ARG A 215 -1.38 16.06 14.29
CA ARG A 215 -1.05 15.39 15.56
C ARG A 215 -2.10 15.53 16.65
N HIS A 216 -2.75 16.69 16.71
CA HIS A 216 -3.78 17.01 17.71
C HIS A 216 -5.20 16.98 17.14
N LEU A 217 -5.34 16.79 15.82
CA LEU A 217 -6.62 16.89 15.12
C LEU A 217 -7.22 15.54 14.76
N LEU A 218 -6.40 14.48 14.75
CA LEU A 218 -6.83 13.12 14.46
C LEU A 218 -6.48 12.17 15.62
N PRO A 219 -7.24 11.05 15.75
CA PRO A 219 -6.91 9.98 16.69
C PRO A 219 -5.50 9.43 16.53
N GLU A 220 -4.86 9.02 17.63
CA GLU A 220 -3.46 8.61 17.64
C GLU A 220 -3.18 7.37 16.77
N ASP A 221 -4.15 6.46 16.67
CA ASP A 221 -4.15 5.29 15.81
C ASP A 221 -4.18 5.64 14.30
N VAL A 222 -4.64 6.83 13.94
CA VAL A 222 -4.57 7.38 12.58
C VAL A 222 -3.27 8.15 12.36
N VAL A 223 -2.87 8.96 13.35
CA VAL A 223 -1.66 9.80 13.27
C VAL A 223 -0.39 8.96 13.16
N LYS A 224 -0.23 7.91 13.98
CA LYS A 224 0.98 7.07 14.03
C LYS A 224 1.34 6.48 12.66
N PRO A 225 0.43 5.80 11.93
CA PRO A 225 0.71 5.31 10.58
C PRO A 225 1.09 6.42 9.59
N ILE A 226 0.43 7.58 9.66
CA ILE A 226 0.73 8.71 8.77
C ILE A 226 2.13 9.27 9.07
N MET A 227 2.51 9.38 10.34
CA MET A 227 3.86 9.79 10.73
C MET A 227 4.93 8.80 10.22
N LEU A 228 4.67 7.50 10.29
CA LEU A 228 5.58 6.49 9.75
C LEU A 228 5.72 6.61 8.23
N LEU A 229 4.60 6.83 7.51
CA LEU A 229 4.62 7.10 6.07
C LEU A 229 5.42 8.36 5.74
N SER A 230 5.25 9.43 6.50
CA SER A 230 6.03 10.66 6.34
C SER A 230 7.53 10.45 6.57
N ARG A 231 7.91 9.60 7.53
CA ARG A 231 9.32 9.21 7.76
C ARG A 231 9.89 8.41 6.60
N PHE A 232 9.09 7.57 5.95
CA PHE A 232 9.53 6.84 4.76
C PHE A 232 9.95 7.80 3.64
N PHE A 233 9.18 8.87 3.40
CA PHE A 233 9.53 9.88 2.41
C PHE A 233 10.67 10.82 2.86
N SER A 234 11.18 10.69 4.08
CA SER A 234 12.31 11.51 4.57
C SER A 234 13.69 10.87 4.33
N GLN A 235 13.73 9.64 3.80
CA GLN A 235 14.93 8.92 3.37
C GLN A 235 15.23 9.20 1.90
#